data_AF-A0A957F7Q0-F1
#
_entry.id   AF-A0A957F7Q0-F1
#
_cell.length_a   1.000
_cell.length_b   1.000
_cell.length_c   1.000
_cell.angle_alpha   90.00
_cell.angle_beta   90.00
_cell.angle_gamma   90.00
#
_symmetry.space_group_name_H-M   'P 1'
#
loop_
_entity.id
_entity.type
_entity.pdbx_description
1 polymer ?
#
loop_
_entity_poly.entity_id
_entity_poly.type
_entity_poly.pdbx_seq_one_letter_code
_entity_poly.pdbx_strand_id
1 'polypeptide(L)'
;PTPASGDPFSTFAGVNVFQPDPANPALWVAHTTGSRAYDPLLPHFIEIYAYEQGDWQLRGHLDLELADFLYAESMRRVSMPDGQLWLEFNSGIGAHGGCYDLLRFDGAALTPVVNHCHSSPLASGGVHDANQDGAPDLILNQTIDYVFCYACGVRIPMFRVLTFAEGSWQEVPLRLAGADVPEAVRQANDTAVSHAQAGLWQSASALIAPLETADPVVRWNQVLIALHVYDLQAMVAAGAYPLLNQLFYGDYAAALDVLRPFAPAQLFSPPAQNPLIAETVAQGWETDLATYVQTYADLALGVHPDLAAAYFLRGWAAYLLAPGDAAAVADIQQAAALAPDDPLLTAAAAFVTP
;
A
#
# COMPACT_ATOMS: atom_id res chain seq x y z
N PRO A 1 -26.10 -19.59 -21.03
CA PRO A 1 -26.25 -18.11 -20.95
C PRO A 1 -25.11 -17.45 -21.73
N THR A 2 -25.43 -16.65 -22.75
CA THR A 2 -24.46 -15.77 -23.40
C THR A 2 -23.89 -14.81 -22.35
N PRO A 3 -22.57 -14.50 -22.36
CA PRO A 3 -22.04 -13.48 -21.47
C PRO A 3 -22.73 -12.16 -21.81
N ALA A 4 -23.48 -11.62 -20.86
CA ALA A 4 -24.18 -10.36 -21.05
C ALA A 4 -23.15 -9.24 -21.15
N SER A 5 -23.04 -8.61 -22.33
CA SER A 5 -22.31 -7.35 -22.54
C SER A 5 -23.12 -6.15 -22.02
N GLY A 6 -23.63 -6.26 -20.80
CA GLY A 6 -24.43 -5.22 -20.15
C GLY A 6 -23.56 -4.06 -19.68
N ASP A 7 -24.12 -2.86 -19.74
CA ASP A 7 -23.60 -1.66 -19.10
C ASP A 7 -23.33 -1.96 -17.61
N PRO A 8 -22.11 -1.74 -17.07
CA PRO A 8 -21.80 -1.99 -15.67
C PRO A 8 -22.69 -1.18 -14.70
N PHE A 9 -23.34 -0.11 -15.18
CA PHE A 9 -24.28 0.71 -14.41
C PHE A 9 -25.75 0.28 -14.52
N SER A 10 -26.05 -0.80 -15.25
CA SER A 10 -27.36 -1.44 -15.20
C SER A 10 -27.49 -2.34 -13.97
N THR A 11 -28.66 -2.33 -13.33
CA THR A 11 -28.97 -3.19 -12.18
C THR A 11 -28.92 -4.65 -12.60
N PHE A 12 -28.04 -5.44 -11.96
CA PHE A 12 -27.70 -6.83 -12.30
C PHE A 12 -27.60 -7.08 -13.81
N ALA A 13 -26.44 -6.72 -14.38
CA ALA A 13 -26.13 -6.98 -15.78
C ALA A 13 -26.18 -8.48 -16.15
N GLY A 14 -26.05 -9.39 -15.18
CA GLY A 14 -26.23 -10.82 -15.41
C GLY A 14 -25.73 -11.72 -14.28
N VAL A 15 -25.60 -13.01 -14.61
CA VAL A 15 -24.98 -14.04 -13.78
C VAL A 15 -23.89 -14.70 -14.61
N ASN A 16 -22.67 -14.72 -14.07
CA ASN A 16 -21.56 -15.46 -14.65
C ASN A 16 -21.45 -16.84 -13.98
N VAL A 17 -21.12 -17.86 -14.76
CA VAL A 17 -21.10 -19.25 -14.33
C VAL A 17 -19.87 -19.94 -14.89
N PHE A 18 -19.12 -20.66 -14.04
CA PHE A 18 -18.00 -21.47 -14.49
C PHE A 18 -17.81 -22.74 -13.65
N GLN A 19 -17.12 -23.71 -14.24
CA GLN A 19 -16.70 -24.93 -13.54
C GLN A 19 -15.38 -24.62 -12.80
N PRO A 20 -15.36 -24.58 -11.46
CA PRO A 20 -14.17 -24.21 -10.71
C PRO A 20 -13.11 -25.30 -10.75
N ASP A 21 -13.53 -26.57 -10.83
CA ASP A 21 -12.63 -27.71 -10.76
C ASP A 21 -12.85 -28.72 -11.88
N PRO A 22 -11.89 -28.85 -12.82
CA PRO A 22 -11.90 -29.94 -13.80
C PRO A 22 -11.95 -31.33 -13.17
N ALA A 23 -11.36 -31.50 -11.98
CA ALA A 23 -11.35 -32.78 -11.27
C ALA A 23 -12.69 -33.11 -10.61
N ASN A 24 -13.52 -32.11 -10.34
CA ASN A 24 -14.87 -32.27 -9.83
C ASN A 24 -15.90 -31.61 -10.77
N PRO A 25 -16.23 -32.26 -11.90
CA PRO A 25 -17.11 -31.67 -12.92
C PRO A 25 -18.57 -31.50 -12.46
N ALA A 26 -18.93 -32.06 -11.30
CA ALA A 26 -20.24 -31.87 -10.72
C ALA A 26 -20.39 -30.49 -10.07
N LEU A 27 -19.30 -29.84 -9.63
CA LEU A 27 -19.34 -28.53 -8.98
C LEU A 27 -19.31 -27.39 -9.99
N TRP A 28 -20.10 -26.36 -9.74
CA TRP A 28 -20.22 -25.15 -10.53
C TRP A 28 -20.35 -23.94 -9.61
N VAL A 29 -19.75 -22.82 -10.01
CA VAL A 29 -19.89 -21.54 -9.29
C VAL A 29 -20.68 -20.58 -10.14
N ALA A 30 -21.62 -19.87 -9.53
CA ALA A 30 -22.38 -18.79 -10.12
C ALA A 30 -22.20 -17.52 -9.28
N HIS A 31 -22.07 -16.36 -9.92
CA HIS A 31 -22.10 -15.08 -9.22
C HIS A 31 -22.78 -14.01 -10.08
N THR A 32 -23.36 -13.02 -9.43
CA THR A 32 -23.95 -11.87 -10.13
C THR A 32 -22.88 -10.93 -10.68
N THR A 33 -23.24 -10.15 -11.70
CA THR A 33 -22.41 -9.11 -12.33
C THR A 33 -23.20 -7.83 -12.56
N GLY A 34 -22.54 -6.71 -12.84
CA GLY A 34 -23.14 -5.38 -13.01
C GLY A 34 -23.20 -4.61 -11.69
N SER A 35 -24.14 -3.67 -11.55
CA SER A 35 -24.36 -2.92 -10.30
C SER A 35 -25.46 -3.56 -9.45
N ARG A 36 -25.35 -3.50 -8.13
CA ARG A 36 -26.40 -3.93 -7.20
C ARG A 36 -27.64 -3.05 -7.31
N ALA A 37 -28.80 -3.56 -6.85
CA ALA A 37 -29.97 -2.71 -6.63
C ALA A 37 -29.88 -2.05 -5.25
N TYR A 38 -30.14 -0.75 -5.15
CA TYR A 38 -30.17 -0.02 -3.87
C TYR A 38 -31.58 0.13 -3.30
N ASP A 39 -32.62 0.02 -4.14
CA ASP A 39 -34.02 0.13 -3.74
C ASP A 39 -34.95 -0.77 -4.59
N PRO A 40 -35.47 -1.90 -4.04
CA PRO A 40 -35.04 -2.48 -2.76
C PRO A 40 -33.57 -2.89 -2.83
N LEU A 41 -32.87 -2.89 -1.69
CA LEU A 41 -31.50 -3.39 -1.63
C LEU A 41 -31.47 -4.87 -2.04
N LEU A 42 -30.73 -5.18 -3.10
CA LEU A 42 -30.44 -6.54 -3.53
C LEU A 42 -28.91 -6.67 -3.65
N PRO A 43 -28.24 -7.35 -2.70
CA PRO A 43 -26.79 -7.48 -2.72
C PRO A 43 -26.35 -8.37 -3.89
N HIS A 44 -25.09 -8.23 -4.29
CA HIS A 44 -24.46 -9.27 -5.09
C HIS A 44 -24.33 -10.56 -4.29
N PHE A 45 -24.19 -11.68 -4.97
CA PHE A 45 -24.05 -12.99 -4.31
C PHE A 45 -23.15 -13.92 -5.11
N ILE A 46 -22.62 -14.91 -4.40
CA ILE A 46 -21.88 -16.05 -4.94
C ILE A 46 -22.56 -17.33 -4.48
N GLU A 47 -22.76 -18.26 -5.41
CA GLU A 47 -23.40 -19.53 -5.15
C GLU A 47 -22.58 -20.69 -5.73
N ILE A 48 -22.63 -21.82 -5.03
CA ILE A 48 -22.01 -23.07 -5.45
C ILE A 48 -23.10 -24.09 -5.66
N TYR A 49 -23.09 -24.70 -6.84
CA TYR A 49 -24.04 -25.72 -7.26
C TYR A 49 -23.33 -27.05 -7.48
N ALA A 50 -24.01 -28.15 -7.16
CA ALA A 50 -23.59 -29.51 -7.52
C ALA A 50 -24.66 -30.19 -8.38
N TYR A 51 -24.27 -30.84 -9.48
CA TYR A 51 -25.18 -31.70 -10.25
C TYR A 51 -25.16 -33.12 -9.69
N GLU A 52 -26.21 -33.50 -8.97
CA GLU A 52 -26.31 -34.77 -8.26
C GLU A 52 -27.67 -35.42 -8.52
N GLN A 53 -27.67 -36.74 -8.75
CA GLN A 53 -28.91 -37.52 -8.93
C GLN A 53 -29.85 -36.99 -10.05
N GLY A 54 -29.29 -36.30 -11.04
CA GLY A 54 -30.03 -35.75 -12.18
C GLY A 54 -30.57 -34.34 -11.98
N ASP A 55 -30.26 -33.68 -10.86
CA ASP A 55 -30.73 -32.32 -10.57
C ASP A 55 -29.62 -31.41 -10.00
N TRP A 56 -29.80 -30.10 -10.11
CA TRP A 56 -28.89 -29.11 -9.54
C TRP A 56 -29.27 -28.82 -8.09
N GLN A 57 -28.29 -28.97 -7.20
CA GLN A 57 -28.45 -28.70 -5.77
C GLN A 57 -27.59 -27.48 -5.40
N LEU A 58 -28.17 -26.50 -4.72
CA LEU A 58 -27.43 -25.41 -4.10
C LEU A 58 -26.65 -25.95 -2.89
N ARG A 59 -25.35 -25.68 -2.85
CA ARG A 59 -24.41 -26.18 -1.84
C ARG A 59 -23.75 -25.09 -1.02
N GLY A 60 -23.67 -23.88 -1.55
CA GLY A 60 -23.14 -22.74 -0.84
C GLY A 60 -23.76 -21.47 -1.40
N HIS A 61 -23.99 -20.49 -0.53
CA HIS A 61 -24.50 -19.18 -0.89
C HIS A 61 -23.85 -18.16 0.03
N LEU A 62 -23.41 -17.05 -0.53
CA LEU A 62 -22.84 -15.93 0.21
C LEU A 62 -23.31 -14.62 -0.44
N ASP A 63 -23.98 -13.79 0.34
CA ASP A 63 -24.27 -12.41 -0.02
C ASP A 63 -23.03 -11.53 0.18
N LEU A 64 -22.79 -10.64 -0.78
CA LEU A 64 -21.69 -9.69 -0.81
C LEU A 64 -22.24 -8.32 -0.43
N GLU A 65 -22.42 -8.09 0.87
CA GLU A 65 -23.11 -6.91 1.40
C GLU A 65 -22.44 -5.58 1.02
N LEU A 66 -21.13 -5.59 0.83
CA LEU A 66 -20.35 -4.39 0.56
C LEU A 66 -20.19 -4.10 -0.94
N ALA A 67 -20.31 -5.11 -1.80
CA ALA A 67 -20.06 -4.95 -3.24
C ALA A 67 -21.17 -4.11 -3.91
N ASP A 68 -20.79 -2.97 -4.50
CA ASP A 68 -21.69 -2.12 -5.27
C ASP A 68 -21.76 -2.52 -6.75
N PHE A 69 -20.63 -2.99 -7.30
CA PHE A 69 -20.57 -3.48 -8.67
C PHE A 69 -19.52 -4.58 -8.85
N LEU A 70 -19.79 -5.46 -9.81
CA LEU A 70 -18.98 -6.63 -10.15
C LEU A 70 -18.79 -6.77 -11.66
N TYR A 71 -17.56 -7.10 -12.05
CA TYR A 71 -17.23 -7.47 -13.41
C TYR A 71 -17.33 -8.99 -13.61
N ALA A 72 -17.34 -9.46 -14.84
CA ALA A 72 -17.42 -10.89 -15.13
C ALA A 72 -16.14 -11.63 -14.65
N GLU A 73 -15.02 -10.94 -14.69
CA GLU A 73 -13.68 -11.38 -14.29
C GLU A 73 -13.37 -11.12 -12.81
N SER A 74 -14.34 -10.59 -12.04
CA SER A 74 -14.16 -10.29 -10.61
C SER A 74 -13.81 -11.51 -9.75
N MET A 75 -14.06 -12.72 -10.22
CA MET A 75 -13.83 -13.96 -9.47
C MET A 75 -12.88 -14.90 -10.19
N ARG A 76 -11.94 -15.50 -9.43
CA ARG A 76 -11.11 -16.60 -9.91
C ARG A 76 -10.90 -17.66 -8.83
N ARG A 77 -10.67 -18.90 -9.27
CA ARG A 77 -10.22 -19.97 -8.37
C ARG A 77 -8.78 -19.72 -7.93
N VAL A 78 -8.51 -20.00 -6.66
CA VAL A 78 -7.17 -20.07 -6.08
C VAL A 78 -6.78 -21.54 -5.92
N SER A 79 -5.53 -21.87 -6.29
CA SER A 79 -4.97 -23.20 -6.04
C SER A 79 -4.38 -23.22 -4.63
N MET A 80 -4.87 -24.13 -3.79
CA MET A 80 -4.43 -24.29 -2.40
C MET A 80 -3.99 -25.74 -2.14
N PRO A 81 -3.03 -25.97 -1.23
CA PRO A 81 -2.47 -27.30 -0.98
C PRO A 81 -3.44 -28.26 -0.27
N ASP A 82 -4.51 -27.76 0.33
CA ASP A 82 -5.51 -28.56 1.06
C ASP A 82 -6.54 -29.25 0.14
N GLY A 83 -6.50 -28.98 -1.17
CA GLY A 83 -7.41 -29.53 -2.16
C GLY A 83 -8.85 -29.02 -2.07
N GLN A 84 -9.14 -28.05 -1.18
CA GLN A 84 -10.46 -27.44 -1.08
C GLN A 84 -10.69 -26.44 -2.22
N LEU A 85 -11.94 -26.06 -2.44
CA LEU A 85 -12.26 -24.99 -3.39
C LEU A 85 -12.08 -23.64 -2.71
N TRP A 86 -11.11 -22.88 -3.19
CA TRP A 86 -10.88 -21.50 -2.79
C TRP A 86 -11.17 -20.56 -3.95
N LEU A 87 -11.86 -19.46 -3.65
CA LEU A 87 -12.23 -18.44 -4.61
C LEU A 87 -11.71 -17.12 -4.07
N GLU A 88 -11.00 -16.37 -4.91
CA GLU A 88 -10.75 -14.97 -4.62
C GLU A 88 -11.62 -14.09 -5.49
N PHE A 89 -11.89 -12.91 -4.96
CA PHE A 89 -12.94 -12.08 -5.44
C PHE A 89 -12.61 -10.60 -5.25
N ASN A 90 -12.74 -9.81 -6.32
CA ASN A 90 -12.54 -8.36 -6.29
C ASN A 90 -13.83 -7.65 -6.70
N SER A 91 -14.30 -6.74 -5.85
CA SER A 91 -15.52 -5.95 -6.06
C SER A 91 -15.25 -4.46 -5.96
N GLY A 92 -16.12 -3.66 -6.56
CA GLY A 92 -16.11 -2.21 -6.41
C GLY A 92 -17.10 -1.72 -5.36
N ILE A 93 -16.74 -0.62 -4.68
CA ILE A 93 -17.58 0.09 -3.72
C ILE A 93 -17.58 1.59 -4.02
N GLY A 94 -18.76 2.18 -4.18
CA GLY A 94 -18.95 3.57 -4.53
C GLY A 94 -18.24 3.91 -5.85
N ALA A 95 -17.80 5.15 -5.99
CA ALA A 95 -17.08 5.58 -7.21
C ALA A 95 -15.59 5.23 -7.19
N HIS A 96 -15.01 4.99 -6.02
CA HIS A 96 -13.57 4.99 -5.82
C HIS A 96 -13.04 3.86 -4.93
N GLY A 97 -13.88 3.06 -4.30
CA GLY A 97 -13.44 1.98 -3.42
C GLY A 97 -13.45 0.62 -4.11
N GLY A 98 -12.75 -0.33 -3.52
CA GLY A 98 -12.82 -1.73 -3.88
C GLY A 98 -12.63 -2.64 -2.69
N CYS A 99 -13.17 -3.86 -2.74
CA CYS A 99 -12.93 -4.89 -1.75
C CYS A 99 -12.40 -6.17 -2.38
N TYR A 100 -11.62 -6.87 -1.58
CA TYR A 100 -11.10 -8.18 -1.82
C TYR A 100 -11.73 -9.16 -0.81
N ASP A 101 -12.21 -10.28 -1.31
CA ASP A 101 -12.66 -11.41 -0.51
C ASP A 101 -11.92 -12.68 -0.92
N LEU A 102 -11.42 -13.41 0.07
CA LEU A 102 -10.96 -14.79 -0.09
C LEU A 102 -11.98 -15.71 0.58
N LEU A 103 -12.56 -16.59 -0.20
CA LEU A 103 -13.63 -17.49 0.20
C LEU A 103 -13.17 -18.94 0.14
N ARG A 104 -13.66 -19.74 1.08
CA ARG A 104 -13.41 -21.18 1.15
C ARG A 104 -14.71 -21.95 1.13
N PHE A 105 -14.76 -22.95 0.26
CA PHE A 105 -15.82 -23.95 0.24
C PHE A 105 -15.29 -25.30 0.71
N ASP A 106 -15.80 -25.76 1.84
CA ASP A 106 -15.37 -27.01 2.51
C ASP A 106 -16.16 -28.25 2.06
N GLY A 107 -17.02 -28.11 1.05
CA GLY A 107 -17.94 -29.16 0.57
C GLY A 107 -19.36 -29.03 1.11
N ALA A 108 -19.57 -28.21 2.14
CA ALA A 108 -20.86 -27.97 2.78
C ALA A 108 -21.24 -26.49 2.90
N ALA A 109 -20.27 -25.59 3.13
CA ALA A 109 -20.52 -24.17 3.30
C ALA A 109 -19.49 -23.32 2.56
N LEU A 110 -19.95 -22.22 1.94
CA LEU A 110 -19.10 -21.17 1.40
C LEU A 110 -18.89 -20.12 2.50
N THR A 111 -17.64 -19.90 2.90
CA THR A 111 -17.29 -19.05 4.03
C THR A 111 -16.26 -17.99 3.63
N PRO A 112 -16.43 -16.71 4.03
CA PRO A 112 -15.38 -15.73 3.90
C PRO A 112 -14.27 -16.02 4.91
N VAL A 113 -13.03 -16.01 4.43
CA VAL A 113 -11.82 -16.26 5.24
C VAL A 113 -11.04 -14.97 5.44
N VAL A 114 -10.93 -14.15 4.40
CA VAL A 114 -10.35 -12.80 4.46
C VAL A 114 -11.26 -11.85 3.71
N ASN A 115 -11.55 -10.69 4.30
CA ASN A 115 -12.21 -9.56 3.65
C ASN A 115 -11.35 -8.32 3.89
N HIS A 116 -11.12 -7.54 2.84
CA HIS A 116 -10.31 -6.33 2.92
C HIS A 116 -10.80 -5.29 1.92
N CYS A 117 -11.09 -4.08 2.40
CA CYS A 117 -11.59 -2.98 1.59
C CYS A 117 -10.59 -1.82 1.59
N HIS A 118 -10.55 -1.10 0.48
CA HIS A 118 -9.56 -0.07 0.23
C HIS A 118 -10.16 1.08 -0.60
N SER A 119 -9.59 2.28 -0.46
CA SER A 119 -10.04 3.56 -1.03
C SER A 119 -9.71 3.75 -2.51
N SER A 120 -9.23 2.71 -3.17
CA SER A 120 -8.97 2.66 -4.60
C SER A 120 -9.78 1.53 -5.23
N PRO A 121 -10.33 1.71 -6.45
CA PRO A 121 -11.10 0.66 -7.13
C PRO A 121 -10.20 -0.44 -7.71
N LEU A 122 -8.87 -0.24 -7.70
CA LEU A 122 -7.91 -1.17 -8.28
C LEU A 122 -7.34 -2.09 -7.19
N ALA A 123 -7.60 -3.40 -7.36
CA ALA A 123 -6.87 -4.51 -6.73
C ALA A 123 -6.63 -4.35 -5.22
N SER A 124 -7.70 -4.50 -4.42
CA SER A 124 -7.61 -4.49 -2.96
C SER A 124 -6.79 -5.66 -2.40
N GLY A 125 -6.58 -6.72 -3.18
CA GLY A 125 -5.64 -7.79 -2.86
C GLY A 125 -5.56 -8.89 -3.91
N GLY A 126 -4.77 -9.92 -3.63
CA GLY A 126 -4.64 -11.09 -4.50
C GLY A 126 -3.77 -12.19 -3.90
N VAL A 127 -4.03 -13.43 -4.30
CA VAL A 127 -3.18 -14.59 -3.96
C VAL A 127 -2.10 -14.81 -5.01
N HIS A 128 -0.86 -14.92 -4.55
CA HIS A 128 0.37 -15.09 -5.33
C HIS A 128 1.37 -15.95 -4.53
N ASP A 129 2.27 -16.67 -5.20
CA ASP A 129 3.46 -17.22 -4.54
C ASP A 129 4.53 -16.10 -4.52
N ALA A 130 4.52 -15.31 -3.44
CA ALA A 130 5.27 -14.05 -3.39
C ALA A 130 6.75 -14.28 -3.08
N ASN A 131 7.05 -15.28 -2.25
CA ASN A 131 8.40 -15.63 -1.87
C ASN A 131 9.03 -16.75 -2.73
N GLN A 132 8.29 -17.30 -3.69
CA GLN A 132 8.70 -18.38 -4.60
C GLN A 132 9.04 -19.69 -3.87
N ASP A 133 8.29 -20.03 -2.82
CA ASP A 133 8.41 -21.30 -2.10
C ASP A 133 7.36 -22.34 -2.54
N GLY A 134 6.46 -21.96 -3.44
CA GLY A 134 5.37 -22.80 -3.96
C GLY A 134 4.11 -22.79 -3.10
N ALA A 135 4.10 -22.10 -1.96
CA ALA A 135 2.92 -21.87 -1.15
C ALA A 135 2.19 -20.59 -1.59
N PRO A 136 0.86 -20.52 -1.41
CA PRO A 136 0.10 -19.32 -1.71
C PRO A 136 0.23 -18.28 -0.58
N ASP A 137 0.49 -17.04 -0.99
CA ASP A 137 0.53 -15.86 -0.14
C ASP A 137 -0.54 -14.86 -0.58
N LEU A 138 -1.18 -14.21 0.39
CA LEU A 138 -2.18 -13.19 0.18
C LEU A 138 -1.56 -11.82 0.41
N ILE A 139 -1.55 -10.99 -0.64
CA ILE A 139 -1.12 -9.60 -0.57
C ILE A 139 -2.37 -8.72 -0.55
N LEU A 140 -2.51 -7.89 0.48
CA LEU A 140 -3.60 -6.93 0.64
C LEU A 140 -3.04 -5.50 0.51
N ASN A 141 -3.65 -4.72 -0.38
CA ASN A 141 -3.27 -3.33 -0.60
C ASN A 141 -3.87 -2.43 0.49
N GLN A 142 -3.02 -1.82 1.31
CA GLN A 142 -3.39 -0.89 2.39
C GLN A 142 -2.97 0.55 2.11
N THR A 143 -2.68 0.87 0.85
CA THR A 143 -2.22 2.20 0.44
C THR A 143 -3.12 3.29 1.01
N ILE A 144 -2.53 4.41 1.41
CA ILE A 144 -3.29 5.62 1.73
C ILE A 144 -3.36 6.45 0.46
N ASP A 145 -4.49 6.39 -0.27
CA ASP A 145 -4.63 7.09 -1.56
C ASP A 145 -4.89 8.59 -1.40
N TYR A 146 -5.39 9.03 -0.24
CA TYR A 146 -5.90 10.38 -0.02
C TYR A 146 -5.00 11.17 0.94
N VAL A 147 -3.71 11.30 0.59
CA VAL A 147 -2.74 12.09 1.38
C VAL A 147 -3.16 13.56 1.43
N PHE A 148 -3.58 14.11 0.29
CA PHE A 148 -4.24 15.42 0.21
C PHE A 148 -5.69 15.23 -0.21
N CYS A 149 -5.93 14.78 -1.43
CA CYS A 149 -7.26 14.56 -1.97
C CYS A 149 -7.29 13.38 -2.93
N TYR A 150 -8.48 12.86 -3.22
CA TYR A 150 -8.66 11.68 -4.09
C TYR A 150 -8.10 11.85 -5.52
N ALA A 151 -8.04 13.08 -6.03
CA ALA A 151 -7.51 13.40 -7.35
C ALA A 151 -6.10 13.99 -7.32
N CYS A 152 -5.49 14.12 -6.13
CA CYS A 152 -4.23 14.82 -5.96
C CYS A 152 -3.02 13.96 -6.36
N GLY A 153 -3.19 12.64 -6.52
CA GLY A 153 -2.14 11.75 -7.03
C GLY A 153 -0.93 11.61 -6.09
N VAL A 154 -1.11 11.87 -4.79
CA VAL A 154 -0.12 11.64 -3.74
C VAL A 154 -0.67 10.55 -2.83
N ARG A 155 0.12 9.49 -2.64
CA ARG A 155 -0.30 8.29 -1.91
C ARG A 155 0.83 7.75 -1.03
N ILE A 156 0.50 6.90 -0.06
CA ILE A 156 1.49 6.17 0.74
C ILE A 156 1.26 4.68 0.51
N PRO A 157 2.04 4.04 -0.38
CA PRO A 157 1.97 2.60 -0.59
C PRO A 157 2.20 1.82 0.71
N MET A 158 1.25 0.94 1.04
CA MET A 158 1.33 0.07 2.22
C MET A 158 0.71 -1.27 1.88
N PHE A 159 1.30 -2.34 2.40
CA PHE A 159 0.83 -3.69 2.12
C PHE A 159 0.80 -4.54 3.38
N ARG A 160 -0.24 -5.37 3.48
CA ARG A 160 -0.31 -6.46 4.45
C ARG A 160 -0.18 -7.78 3.72
N VAL A 161 0.73 -8.63 4.18
CA VAL A 161 0.96 -9.94 3.57
C VAL A 161 0.62 -11.03 4.56
N LEU A 162 -0.08 -12.06 4.09
CA LEU A 162 -0.38 -13.27 4.84
C LEU A 162 0.16 -14.47 4.06
N THR A 163 0.72 -15.45 4.77
CA THR A 163 1.13 -16.72 4.18
C THR A 163 0.22 -17.83 4.68
N PHE A 164 -0.02 -18.84 3.85
CA PHE A 164 -0.82 -20.00 4.23
C PHE A 164 0.06 -21.08 4.85
N ALA A 165 0.04 -21.18 6.19
CA ALA A 165 0.80 -22.15 6.95
C ALA A 165 -0.11 -22.92 7.91
N GLU A 166 0.12 -24.24 8.00
CA GLU A 166 -0.58 -25.13 8.93
C GLU A 166 -2.12 -25.08 8.81
N GLY A 167 -2.63 -24.86 7.59
CA GLY A 167 -4.07 -24.79 7.31
C GLY A 167 -4.73 -23.45 7.66
N SER A 168 -3.94 -22.41 7.92
CA SER A 168 -4.43 -21.09 8.31
C SER A 168 -3.63 -19.95 7.66
N TRP A 169 -4.27 -18.79 7.50
CA TRP A 169 -3.59 -17.58 7.05
C TRP A 169 -2.93 -16.87 8.22
N GLN A 170 -1.63 -16.61 8.11
CA GLN A 170 -0.83 -15.95 9.14
C GLN A 170 -0.14 -14.72 8.58
N GLU A 171 -0.20 -13.61 9.31
CA GLU A 171 0.45 -12.38 8.89
C GLU A 171 1.98 -12.50 8.93
N VAL A 172 2.63 -11.95 7.90
CA VAL A 172 4.08 -11.87 7.77
C VAL A 172 4.52 -10.42 7.97
N PRO A 173 4.91 -10.01 9.18
CA PRO A 173 5.52 -8.71 9.42
C PRO A 173 7.02 -8.75 9.11
N LEU A 174 7.64 -7.57 9.01
CA LEU A 174 9.09 -7.44 9.05
C LEU A 174 9.62 -7.96 10.39
N ARG A 175 10.67 -8.78 10.37
CA ARG A 175 11.23 -9.44 11.58
C ARG A 175 12.75 -9.41 11.62
N LEU A 176 13.32 -9.31 12.82
CA LEU A 176 14.76 -9.51 13.00
C LEU A 176 15.13 -10.98 12.75
N ALA A 177 16.32 -11.21 12.22
CA ALA A 177 16.81 -12.54 11.90
C ALA A 177 17.29 -13.28 13.16
N GLY A 178 17.18 -14.61 13.14
CA GLY A 178 17.58 -15.49 14.25
C GLY A 178 19.08 -15.50 14.51
N ALA A 179 19.49 -15.91 15.71
CA ALA A 179 20.91 -16.00 16.08
C ALA A 179 21.69 -17.06 15.30
N ASP A 180 20.98 -17.99 14.67
CA ASP A 180 21.48 -19.04 13.78
C ASP A 180 21.80 -18.55 12.35
N VAL A 181 21.32 -17.37 11.97
CA VAL A 181 21.66 -16.71 10.70
C VAL A 181 23.09 -16.15 10.76
N PRO A 182 23.92 -16.29 9.70
CA PRO A 182 25.27 -15.72 9.67
C PRO A 182 25.30 -14.24 10.04
N GLU A 183 26.26 -13.83 10.87
CA GLU A 183 26.34 -12.46 11.43
C GLU A 183 26.13 -11.35 10.40
N ALA A 184 26.86 -11.42 9.29
CA ALA A 184 26.78 -10.38 8.25
C ALA A 184 25.38 -10.29 7.61
N VAL A 185 24.72 -11.43 7.41
CA VAL A 185 23.35 -11.49 6.87
C VAL A 185 22.36 -10.97 7.89
N ARG A 186 22.48 -11.38 9.16
CA ARG A 186 21.63 -10.90 10.24
C ARG A 186 21.76 -9.38 10.43
N GLN A 187 22.98 -8.85 10.48
CA GLN A 187 23.21 -7.42 10.64
C GLN A 187 22.60 -6.60 9.49
N ALA A 188 22.80 -7.03 8.25
CA ALA A 188 22.22 -6.37 7.08
C ALA A 188 20.68 -6.43 7.09
N ASN A 189 20.11 -7.60 7.41
CA ASN A 189 18.66 -7.78 7.56
C ASN A 189 18.09 -6.86 8.64
N ASP A 190 18.65 -6.88 9.84
CA ASP A 190 18.11 -6.18 11.00
C ASP A 190 18.21 -4.66 10.81
N THR A 191 19.29 -4.20 10.17
CA THR A 191 19.43 -2.79 9.77
C THR A 191 18.38 -2.42 8.71
N ALA A 192 18.16 -3.28 7.70
CA ALA A 192 17.14 -3.04 6.68
C ALA A 192 15.72 -2.98 7.27
N VAL A 193 15.40 -3.86 8.22
CA VAL A 193 14.12 -3.83 8.96
C VAL A 193 13.96 -2.53 9.71
N SER A 194 14.99 -2.08 10.46
CA SER A 194 14.96 -0.81 11.16
C SER A 194 14.76 0.37 10.21
N HIS A 195 15.42 0.36 9.05
CA HIS A 195 15.29 1.41 8.04
C HIS A 195 13.88 1.43 7.44
N ALA A 196 13.33 0.27 7.07
CA ALA A 196 11.98 0.16 6.51
C ALA A 196 10.92 0.64 7.52
N GLN A 197 11.03 0.26 8.79
CA GLN A 197 10.15 0.73 9.87
C GLN A 197 10.23 2.25 10.09
N ALA A 198 11.36 2.87 9.76
CA ALA A 198 11.56 4.31 9.80
C ALA A 198 11.17 5.03 8.49
N GLY A 199 10.57 4.33 7.52
CA GLY A 199 10.20 4.89 6.21
C GLY A 199 11.38 5.09 5.25
N LEU A 200 12.57 4.58 5.57
CA LEU A 200 13.79 4.68 4.76
C LEU A 200 13.89 3.53 3.75
N TRP A 201 12.86 3.36 2.91
CA TRP A 201 12.70 2.20 2.04
C TRP A 201 13.81 2.03 1.01
N GLN A 202 14.30 3.11 0.42
CA GLN A 202 15.46 3.08 -0.48
C GLN A 202 16.68 2.44 0.19
N SER A 203 17.01 2.89 1.40
CA SER A 203 18.15 2.42 2.18
C SER A 203 17.96 0.96 2.64
N ALA A 204 16.75 0.63 3.11
CA ALA A 204 16.39 -0.74 3.48
C ALA A 204 16.59 -1.73 2.33
N SER A 205 16.12 -1.38 1.12
CA SER A 205 16.27 -2.22 -0.07
C SER A 205 17.73 -2.39 -0.49
N ALA A 206 18.53 -1.33 -0.46
CA ALA A 206 19.96 -1.39 -0.78
C ALA A 206 20.73 -2.36 0.14
N LEU A 207 20.31 -2.49 1.40
CA LEU A 207 20.91 -3.39 2.38
C LEU A 207 20.49 -4.86 2.17
N ILE A 208 19.22 -5.11 1.88
CA ILE A 208 18.65 -6.47 1.94
C ILE A 208 18.58 -7.17 0.58
N ALA A 209 18.38 -6.43 -0.52
CA ALA A 209 18.22 -6.99 -1.85
C ALA A 209 19.43 -7.83 -2.33
N PRO A 210 20.69 -7.47 -2.01
CA PRO A 210 21.86 -8.26 -2.41
C PRO A 210 22.10 -9.53 -1.59
N LEU A 211 21.35 -9.76 -0.50
CA LEU A 211 21.63 -10.87 0.41
C LEU A 211 21.27 -12.22 -0.24
N GLU A 212 22.25 -13.11 -0.34
CA GLU A 212 22.03 -14.50 -0.69
C GLU A 212 21.80 -15.32 0.58
N THR A 213 20.60 -15.85 0.76
CA THR A 213 20.23 -16.61 1.96
C THR A 213 19.08 -17.58 1.69
N ALA A 214 19.11 -18.72 2.39
CA ALA A 214 17.99 -19.66 2.45
C ALA A 214 17.12 -19.44 3.70
N ASP A 215 17.49 -18.51 4.58
CA ASP A 215 16.72 -18.21 5.79
C ASP A 215 15.34 -17.63 5.43
N PRO A 216 14.23 -18.24 5.91
CA PRO A 216 12.89 -17.82 5.53
C PRO A 216 12.52 -16.43 6.06
N VAL A 217 13.07 -16.01 7.20
CA VAL A 217 12.79 -14.67 7.75
C VAL A 217 13.40 -13.60 6.86
N VAL A 218 14.68 -13.76 6.51
CA VAL A 218 15.37 -12.79 5.64
C VAL A 218 14.73 -12.75 4.25
N ARG A 219 14.36 -13.91 3.66
CA ARG A 219 13.64 -13.95 2.39
C ARG A 219 12.30 -13.22 2.45
N TRP A 220 11.54 -13.38 3.53
CA TRP A 220 10.29 -12.66 3.69
C TRP A 220 10.48 -11.14 3.82
N ASN A 221 11.49 -10.69 4.55
CA ASN A 221 11.80 -9.27 4.62
C ASN A 221 12.21 -8.70 3.26
N GLN A 222 12.95 -9.46 2.44
CA GLN A 222 13.29 -9.07 1.06
C GLN A 222 12.02 -8.84 0.24
N VAL A 223 11.05 -9.76 0.29
CA VAL A 223 9.76 -9.66 -0.41
C VAL A 223 8.97 -8.44 0.05
N LEU A 224 8.80 -8.26 1.37
CA LEU A 224 8.03 -7.16 1.95
C LEU A 224 8.63 -5.79 1.58
N ILE A 225 9.95 -5.65 1.67
CA ILE A 225 10.65 -4.40 1.32
C ILE A 225 10.56 -4.15 -0.18
N ALA A 226 10.77 -5.18 -1.01
CA ALA A 226 10.68 -5.05 -2.47
C ALA A 226 9.29 -4.63 -2.94
N LEU A 227 8.24 -5.16 -2.32
CA LEU A 227 6.85 -4.81 -2.62
C LEU A 227 6.58 -3.32 -2.39
N HIS A 228 6.99 -2.77 -1.24
CA HIS A 228 6.84 -1.34 -0.96
C HIS A 228 7.71 -0.48 -1.89
N VAL A 229 8.96 -0.88 -2.12
CA VAL A 229 9.89 -0.13 -2.96
C VAL A 229 9.41 -0.03 -4.41
N TYR A 230 8.85 -1.11 -4.97
CA TYR A 230 8.32 -1.10 -6.33
C TYR A 230 7.28 0.02 -6.53
N ASP A 231 6.29 0.11 -5.65
CA ASP A 231 5.21 1.10 -5.75
C ASP A 231 5.67 2.53 -5.38
N LEU A 232 6.57 2.65 -4.41
CA LEU A 232 7.19 3.93 -4.06
C LEU A 232 8.02 4.49 -5.22
N GLN A 233 8.79 3.64 -5.92
CA GLN A 233 9.54 4.05 -7.10
C GLN A 233 8.63 4.47 -8.26
N ALA A 234 7.54 3.75 -8.49
CA ALA A 234 6.55 4.13 -9.49
C ALA A 234 5.93 5.51 -9.16
N MET A 235 5.67 5.78 -7.88
CA MET A 235 5.19 7.08 -7.42
C MET A 235 6.26 8.19 -7.56
N VAL A 236 7.53 7.92 -7.24
CA VAL A 236 8.62 8.89 -7.48
C VAL A 236 8.72 9.24 -8.97
N ALA A 237 8.53 8.26 -9.86
CA ALA A 237 8.64 8.47 -11.30
C ALA A 237 7.48 9.25 -11.92
N ALA A 238 6.26 9.11 -11.38
CA ALA A 238 5.04 9.61 -12.03
C ALA A 238 4.10 10.44 -11.14
N GLY A 239 4.40 10.57 -9.85
CA GLY A 239 3.49 11.19 -8.88
C GLY A 239 3.45 12.72 -8.97
N ALA A 240 2.35 13.28 -8.46
CA ALA A 240 2.01 14.70 -8.67
C ALA A 240 2.77 15.68 -7.77
N TYR A 241 3.38 15.21 -6.68
CA TYR A 241 4.06 16.06 -5.69
C TYR A 241 5.43 15.50 -5.29
N PRO A 242 6.51 15.87 -6.02
CA PRO A 242 7.82 15.25 -5.88
C PRO A 242 8.40 15.25 -4.46
N LEU A 243 8.16 16.29 -3.67
CA LEU A 243 8.68 16.39 -2.30
C LEU A 243 8.20 15.23 -1.42
N LEU A 244 6.88 15.02 -1.32
CA LEU A 244 6.34 13.92 -0.52
C LEU A 244 6.65 12.56 -1.14
N ASN A 245 6.71 12.46 -2.47
CA ASN A 245 7.03 11.19 -3.11
C ASN A 245 8.44 10.70 -2.73
N GLN A 246 9.44 11.59 -2.74
CA GLN A 246 10.81 11.27 -2.34
C GLN A 246 10.89 11.01 -0.83
N LEU A 247 10.19 11.81 -0.03
CA LEU A 247 10.13 11.63 1.42
C LEU A 247 9.56 10.25 1.80
N PHE A 248 8.43 9.86 1.21
CA PHE A 248 7.80 8.55 1.48
C PHE A 248 8.62 7.39 0.96
N TYR A 249 9.44 7.59 -0.08
CA TYR A 249 10.43 6.61 -0.53
C TYR A 249 11.65 6.52 0.40
N GLY A 250 11.85 7.53 1.25
CA GLY A 250 12.98 7.61 2.17
C GLY A 250 14.25 8.19 1.57
N ASP A 251 14.19 8.80 0.38
CA ASP A 251 15.32 9.48 -0.25
C ASP A 251 15.34 10.95 0.16
N TYR A 252 15.88 11.22 1.35
CA TYR A 252 15.96 12.57 1.92
C TYR A 252 16.87 13.51 1.12
N ALA A 253 17.88 12.97 0.43
CA ALA A 253 18.73 13.76 -0.44
C ALA A 253 17.93 14.26 -1.64
N ALA A 254 17.21 13.37 -2.32
CA ALA A 254 16.35 13.74 -3.44
C ALA A 254 15.17 14.62 -3.01
N ALA A 255 14.61 14.40 -1.80
CA ALA A 255 13.59 15.28 -1.24
C ALA A 255 14.13 16.70 -1.02
N LEU A 256 15.36 16.84 -0.50
CA LEU A 256 16.02 18.15 -0.35
C LEU A 256 16.32 18.80 -1.70
N ASP A 257 16.67 18.01 -2.71
CA ASP A 257 16.93 18.50 -4.08
C ASP A 257 15.71 19.19 -4.70
N VAL A 258 14.48 18.83 -4.31
CA VAL A 258 13.26 19.53 -4.73
C VAL A 258 13.23 20.98 -4.22
N LEU A 259 13.87 21.27 -3.08
CA LEU A 259 13.90 22.60 -2.48
C LEU A 259 15.06 23.47 -3.00
N ARG A 260 16.14 22.85 -3.50
CA ARG A 260 17.37 23.53 -3.95
C ARG A 260 17.19 24.60 -5.04
N PRO A 261 16.20 24.52 -5.96
CA PRO A 261 15.99 25.57 -6.95
C PRO A 261 15.54 26.92 -6.37
N PHE A 262 15.12 26.97 -5.10
CA PHE A 262 14.52 28.15 -4.48
C PHE A 262 15.43 28.82 -3.47
N ALA A 263 15.39 30.15 -3.44
CA ALA A 263 16.10 30.93 -2.42
C ALA A 263 15.40 30.77 -1.04
N PRO A 264 16.13 30.93 0.08
CA PRO A 264 15.53 30.87 1.42
C PRO A 264 14.28 31.75 1.59
N ALA A 265 14.32 32.99 1.07
CA ALA A 265 13.17 33.89 1.13
C ALA A 265 11.91 33.34 0.44
N GLN A 266 12.05 32.48 -0.57
CA GLN A 266 10.93 31.81 -1.24
C GLN A 266 10.46 30.60 -0.43
N LEU A 267 11.39 29.79 0.09
CA LEU A 267 11.10 28.59 0.88
C LEU A 267 10.37 28.91 2.20
N PHE A 268 10.68 30.04 2.81
CA PHE A 268 10.10 30.53 4.06
C PHE A 268 9.05 31.64 3.84
N SER A 269 8.56 31.79 2.61
CA SER A 269 7.46 32.70 2.32
C SER A 269 6.11 32.11 2.76
N PRO A 270 5.07 32.94 2.99
CA PRO A 270 3.73 32.45 3.30
C PRO A 270 3.21 31.48 2.22
N PRO A 271 2.34 30.51 2.57
CA PRO A 271 1.88 29.46 1.64
C PRO A 271 1.39 29.97 0.28
N ALA A 272 0.67 31.08 0.25
CA ALA A 272 0.15 31.70 -0.99
C ALA A 272 1.24 32.21 -1.96
N GLN A 273 2.50 32.29 -1.52
CA GLN A 273 3.66 32.72 -2.31
C GLN A 273 4.74 31.63 -2.39
N ASN A 274 4.57 30.54 -1.64
CA ASN A 274 5.56 29.50 -1.53
C ASN A 274 5.50 28.61 -2.79
N PRO A 275 6.60 28.48 -3.55
CA PRO A 275 6.58 27.76 -4.83
C PRO A 275 6.36 26.25 -4.68
N LEU A 276 6.50 25.70 -3.47
CA LEU A 276 6.20 24.31 -3.17
C LEU A 276 4.72 24.09 -2.81
N ILE A 277 3.94 25.17 -2.63
CA ILE A 277 2.55 25.10 -2.16
C ILE A 277 1.62 25.76 -3.17
N ALA A 278 1.83 27.05 -3.45
CA ALA A 278 0.99 27.82 -4.34
C ALA A 278 0.90 27.17 -5.73
N GLU A 279 -0.33 27.06 -6.24
CA GLU A 279 -0.65 26.45 -7.54
C GLU A 279 -0.24 24.96 -7.66
N THR A 280 0.00 24.28 -6.53
CA THR A 280 0.23 22.83 -6.47
C THR A 280 -0.95 22.12 -5.81
N VAL A 281 -0.93 20.78 -5.83
CA VAL A 281 -1.90 19.94 -5.11
C VAL A 281 -1.84 20.10 -3.58
N ALA A 282 -0.78 20.70 -3.04
CA ALA A 282 -0.63 20.95 -1.60
C ALA A 282 -1.31 22.24 -1.12
N GLN A 283 -1.78 23.12 -2.03
CA GLN A 283 -2.46 24.35 -1.64
C GLN A 283 -3.76 24.06 -0.89
N GLY A 284 -3.89 24.61 0.33
CA GLY A 284 -5.01 24.32 1.24
C GLY A 284 -4.84 23.07 2.09
N TRP A 285 -3.72 22.35 1.94
CA TRP A 285 -3.34 21.15 2.70
C TRP A 285 -2.04 21.37 3.49
N GLU A 286 -1.73 22.60 3.89
CA GLU A 286 -0.45 22.98 4.50
C GLU A 286 -0.21 22.25 5.83
N THR A 287 -1.27 22.09 6.63
CA THR A 287 -1.21 21.35 7.90
C THR A 287 -0.88 19.88 7.67
N ASP A 288 -1.53 19.22 6.71
CA ASP A 288 -1.29 17.82 6.37
C ASP A 288 0.12 17.64 5.79
N LEU A 289 0.53 18.50 4.84
CA LEU A 289 1.89 18.52 4.30
C LEU A 289 2.93 18.60 5.41
N ALA A 290 2.78 19.56 6.32
CA ALA A 290 3.71 19.74 7.43
C ALA A 290 3.71 18.50 8.36
N THR A 291 2.53 17.95 8.65
CA THR A 291 2.38 16.76 9.49
C THR A 291 3.09 15.54 8.89
N TYR A 292 2.91 15.28 7.59
CA TYR A 292 3.60 14.17 6.91
C TYR A 292 5.12 14.38 6.90
N VAL A 293 5.59 15.59 6.59
CA VAL A 293 7.02 15.90 6.59
C VAL A 293 7.64 15.69 7.96
N GLN A 294 7.00 16.21 9.02
CA GLN A 294 7.47 16.06 10.40
C GLN A 294 7.46 14.60 10.84
N THR A 295 6.36 13.87 10.60
CA THR A 295 6.22 12.47 11.03
C THR A 295 7.29 11.58 10.42
N TYR A 296 7.51 11.67 9.11
CA TYR A 296 8.53 10.85 8.44
C TYR A 296 9.94 11.27 8.85
N ALA A 297 10.21 12.58 8.95
CA ALA A 297 11.51 13.07 9.42
C ALA A 297 11.83 12.60 10.86
N ASP A 298 10.85 12.58 11.76
CA ASP A 298 11.03 12.05 13.11
C ASP A 298 11.39 10.56 13.11
N LEU A 299 10.69 9.76 12.30
CA LEU A 299 10.99 8.33 12.13
C LEU A 299 12.41 8.12 11.60
N ALA A 300 12.78 8.84 10.54
CA ALA A 300 14.10 8.75 9.93
C ALA A 300 15.22 9.16 10.91
N LEU A 301 15.04 10.25 11.66
CA LEU A 301 15.99 10.74 12.66
C LEU A 301 16.13 9.79 13.86
N GLY A 302 15.12 8.96 14.13
CA GLY A 302 15.20 7.88 15.12
C GLY A 302 16.26 6.81 14.78
N VAL A 303 16.58 6.64 13.49
CA VAL A 303 17.56 5.66 12.99
C VAL A 303 18.84 6.33 12.51
N HIS A 304 18.74 7.52 11.90
CA HIS A 304 19.86 8.33 11.42
C HIS A 304 19.85 9.72 12.06
N PRO A 305 20.34 9.87 13.31
CA PRO A 305 20.29 11.14 14.04
C PRO A 305 21.20 12.24 13.46
N ASP A 306 22.03 11.90 12.48
CA ASP A 306 22.93 12.78 11.72
C ASP A 306 22.41 13.13 10.31
N LEU A 307 21.16 12.77 9.99
CA LEU A 307 20.56 13.04 8.68
C LEU A 307 20.16 14.52 8.53
N ALA A 308 21.12 15.34 8.08
CA ALA A 308 20.94 16.80 7.91
C ALA A 308 19.67 17.18 7.12
N ALA A 309 19.38 16.49 6.02
CA ALA A 309 18.21 16.75 5.19
C ALA A 309 16.88 16.52 5.94
N ALA A 310 16.81 15.54 6.85
CA ALA A 310 15.61 15.29 7.64
C ALA A 310 15.35 16.42 8.65
N TYR A 311 16.40 16.91 9.32
CA TYR A 311 16.28 18.11 10.17
C TYR A 311 15.80 19.31 9.36
N PHE A 312 16.37 19.55 8.18
CA PHE A 312 15.97 20.68 7.34
C PHE A 312 14.49 20.61 6.95
N LEU A 313 14.04 19.46 6.45
CA LEU A 313 12.65 19.27 6.04
C LEU A 313 11.68 19.39 7.23
N ARG A 314 12.02 18.81 8.38
CA ARG A 314 11.22 18.93 9.61
C ARG A 314 11.09 20.38 10.08
N GLY A 315 12.20 21.10 10.10
CA GLY A 315 12.24 22.52 10.48
C GLY A 315 11.51 23.42 9.49
N TRP A 316 11.66 23.17 8.17
CA TRP A 316 10.92 23.88 7.13
C TRP A 316 9.41 23.67 7.28
N ALA A 317 8.96 22.42 7.45
CA ALA A 317 7.56 22.09 7.66
C ALA A 317 6.98 22.75 8.92
N ALA A 318 7.72 22.74 10.02
CA ALA A 318 7.32 23.43 11.25
C ALA A 318 7.20 24.94 11.04
N TYR A 319 8.15 25.54 10.31
CA TYR A 319 8.15 26.97 10.01
C TYR A 319 6.95 27.40 9.16
N LEU A 320 6.48 26.54 8.23
CA LEU A 320 5.27 26.82 7.43
C LEU A 320 4.04 27.07 8.31
N LEU A 321 3.91 26.35 9.42
CA LEU A 321 2.78 26.47 10.35
C LEU A 321 2.98 27.58 11.37
N ALA A 322 4.21 27.77 11.84
CA ALA A 322 4.57 28.76 12.85
C ALA A 322 5.89 29.45 12.50
N PRO A 323 5.84 30.51 11.65
CA PRO A 323 7.04 31.26 11.27
C PRO A 323 7.76 31.82 12.50
N GLY A 324 9.06 31.52 12.61
CA GLY A 324 9.89 31.94 13.74
C GLY A 324 9.76 31.08 15.00
N ASP A 325 9.06 29.94 14.93
CA ASP A 325 9.08 28.96 16.02
C ASP A 325 10.51 28.51 16.35
N ALA A 326 10.84 28.48 17.64
CA ALA A 326 12.20 28.21 18.10
C ALA A 326 12.67 26.79 17.78
N ALA A 327 11.77 25.80 17.79
CA ALA A 327 12.13 24.42 17.44
C ALA A 327 12.35 24.29 15.93
N ALA A 328 11.51 24.94 15.11
CA ALA A 328 11.71 25.01 13.66
C ALA A 328 13.08 25.62 13.28
N VAL A 329 13.43 26.74 13.92
CA VAL A 329 14.74 27.40 13.73
C VAL A 329 15.88 26.50 14.18
N ALA A 330 15.76 25.83 15.33
CA ALA A 330 16.78 24.92 15.84
C ALA A 330 17.06 23.75 14.89
N ASP A 331 16.02 23.17 14.29
CA ASP A 331 16.16 22.10 13.29
C ASP A 331 16.91 22.58 12.04
N ILE A 332 16.58 23.76 11.53
CA ILE A 332 17.25 24.34 10.36
C ILE A 332 18.73 24.62 10.67
N GLN A 333 19.03 25.12 11.87
CA GLN A 333 20.40 25.33 12.34
C GLN A 333 21.16 24.01 12.51
N GLN A 334 20.51 22.97 13.04
CA GLN A 334 21.10 21.65 13.20
C GLN A 334 21.44 21.03 11.84
N ALA A 335 20.56 21.18 10.84
CA ALA A 335 20.85 20.74 9.48
C ALA A 335 22.12 21.38 8.91
N ALA A 336 22.26 22.71 9.08
CA ALA A 336 23.47 23.42 8.66
C ALA A 336 24.71 23.02 9.45
N ALA A 337 24.58 22.68 10.73
CA ALA A 337 25.70 22.21 11.55
C ALA A 337 26.19 20.82 11.13
N LEU A 338 25.28 19.93 10.73
CA LEU A 338 25.60 18.58 10.26
C LEU A 338 26.19 18.58 8.84
N ALA A 339 25.82 19.55 8.01
CA ALA A 339 26.30 19.69 6.63
C ALA A 339 26.71 21.15 6.33
N PRO A 340 27.83 21.62 6.92
CA PRO A 340 28.26 23.02 6.82
C PRO A 340 28.71 23.44 5.42
N ASP A 341 29.01 22.48 4.55
CA ASP A 341 29.40 22.74 3.17
C ASP A 341 28.18 22.79 2.22
N ASP A 342 26.96 22.52 2.70
CA ASP A 342 25.73 22.61 1.90
C ASP A 342 25.26 24.08 1.79
N PRO A 343 25.26 24.69 0.58
CA PRO A 343 24.91 26.09 0.42
C PRO A 343 23.45 26.42 0.77
N LEU A 344 22.53 25.48 0.55
CA LEU A 344 21.11 25.71 0.85
C LEU A 344 20.91 25.75 2.37
N LEU A 345 21.46 24.75 3.08
CA LEU A 345 21.26 24.61 4.53
C LEU A 345 21.86 25.80 5.28
N THR A 346 23.08 26.20 4.91
CA THR A 346 23.75 27.35 5.53
C THR A 346 23.05 28.68 5.23
N ALA A 347 22.61 28.91 3.99
CA ALA A 347 21.87 30.12 3.64
C ALA A 347 20.50 30.19 4.33
N ALA A 348 19.82 29.05 4.45
CA ALA A 348 18.54 28.96 5.16
C ALA A 348 18.70 29.20 6.66
N ALA A 349 19.71 28.61 7.30
CA ALA A 349 20.01 28.86 8.71
C ALA A 349 20.32 30.34 8.99
N ALA A 350 21.06 31.00 8.10
CA ALA A 350 21.31 32.43 8.18
C ALA A 350 20.03 33.27 7.98
N PHE A 351 19.12 32.83 7.11
CA PHE A 351 17.87 33.54 6.84
C PHE A 351 16.88 33.49 8.00
N VAL A 352 16.76 32.34 8.68
CA VAL A 352 15.82 32.16 9.80
C VAL A 352 16.39 32.62 11.14
N THR A 353 17.66 32.99 11.19
CA THR A 353 18.29 33.58 12.37
C THR A 353 18.04 35.10 12.38
N PRO A 354 17.51 35.68 13.47
CA PRO A 354 17.18 37.11 13.56
C PRO A 354 18.33 38.09 13.34
#